data_AF-A0AAD2HSR8-F1
#
_entry.id   AF-A0AAD2HSR8-F1
#
_cell.length_a   1.000
_cell.length_b   1.000
_cell.length_c   1.000
_cell.angle_alpha   90.00
_cell.angle_beta   90.00
_cell.angle_gamma   90.00
#
_symmetry.space_group_name_H-M   'P 1'
#
loop_
_entity.id
_entity.type
_entity.pdbx_description
1 polymer ?
#
loop_
_entity_poly.entity_id
_entity_poly.type
_entity_poly.pdbx_seq_one_letter_code
_entity_poly.pdbx_strand_id
1 'polypeptide(L)' 'MSFFDRPPAPPTKLGVYRTLSPNAGIHVSPLQLGAGSIGDQWQKLGMGAMNKEDSFKLLDAYYDAGGNFIDTANA' A
#
# COMPACT_ATOMS: atom_id res chain seq x y z
N MET A 1 7.38 -23.26 -17.77
CA MET A 1 7.05 -21.85 -18.05
C MET A 1 7.67 -21.50 -19.38
N SER A 2 6.85 -21.32 -20.41
CA SER A 2 7.29 -20.84 -21.72
C SER A 2 7.63 -19.35 -21.61
N PHE A 3 8.59 -18.88 -22.41
CA PHE A 3 8.97 -17.47 -22.47
C PHE A 3 7.83 -16.55 -22.97
N PHE A 4 6.78 -17.14 -23.55
CA PHE A 4 5.63 -16.45 -24.12
C PHE A 4 4.36 -16.55 -23.26
N ASP A 5 4.43 -17.21 -22.11
CA ASP A 5 3.29 -17.29 -21.20
C ASP A 5 3.01 -15.91 -20.59
N ARG A 6 1.73 -15.53 -20.51
CA ARG A 6 1.34 -14.28 -19.85
C ARG A 6 1.63 -14.40 -18.35
N PRO A 7 2.05 -13.32 -17.68
CA PRO A 7 2.17 -13.33 -16.23
C PRO A 7 0.81 -13.65 -15.59
N PRO A 8 0.80 -14.27 -14.39
CA PRO A 8 -0.43 -14.49 -13.66
C PRO A 8 -1.15 -13.16 -13.40
N ALA A 9 -2.48 -13.22 -13.31
CA ALA A 9 -3.26 -12.07 -12.92
C ALA A 9 -2.89 -11.62 -11.49
N PRO A 10 -2.98 -10.32 -11.18
CA PRO A 10 -2.71 -9.83 -9.83
C PRO A 10 -3.72 -10.42 -8.82
N PRO A 11 -3.33 -10.56 -7.54
CA PRO A 11 -4.16 -11.18 -6.51
C PRO A 11 -5.45 -10.40 -6.23
N THR A 12 -5.39 -9.07 -6.35
CA THR A 12 -6.56 -8.19 -6.27
C THR A 12 -6.48 -7.07 -7.30
N LYS A 13 -7.50 -6.21 -7.36
CA LYS A 13 -7.49 -5.00 -8.21
C LYS A 13 -6.42 -3.99 -7.82
N LEU A 14 -5.80 -4.09 -6.63
CA LEU A 14 -4.69 -3.22 -6.25
C LEU A 14 -3.48 -3.39 -7.19
N GLY A 15 -3.23 -4.61 -7.67
CA GLY A 15 -2.15 -4.89 -8.62
C GLY A 15 -2.40 -4.41 -10.06
N VAL A 16 -3.53 -3.75 -10.34
CA VAL A 16 -3.81 -3.13 -11.64
C VAL A 16 -3.38 -1.67 -11.61
N TYR A 17 -2.08 -1.44 -11.78
CA TYR A 17 -1.47 -0.14 -11.60
C TYR A 17 -1.87 0.88 -12.67
N ARG A 18 -1.86 2.16 -12.28
CA ARG A 18 -2.14 3.32 -13.13
C ARG A 18 -1.01 4.33 -13.04
N THR A 19 -0.74 5.03 -14.13
CA THR A 19 0.21 6.15 -14.14
C THR A 19 -0.26 7.23 -13.15
N LEU A 20 0.62 7.67 -12.24
CA LEU A 20 0.24 8.63 -11.20
C LEU A 20 -0.17 10.00 -11.78
N SER A 21 0.58 10.51 -12.76
CA SER A 21 0.26 11.75 -13.46
C SER A 21 0.93 11.79 -14.84
N PRO A 22 0.48 12.65 -15.78
CA PRO A 22 1.13 12.79 -17.10
C PRO A 22 2.63 13.11 -17.03
N ASN A 23 3.08 13.69 -15.92
CA ASN A 23 4.47 14.11 -15.72
C ASN A 23 5.24 13.21 -14.75
N ALA A 24 4.64 12.09 -14.29
CA ALA A 24 5.26 11.15 -13.36
C ALA A 24 5.24 9.74 -13.97
N GLY A 25 6.43 9.22 -14.31
CA GLY A 25 6.59 7.88 -14.91
C GLY A 25 6.36 6.70 -13.96
N ILE A 26 5.82 6.95 -12.76
CA ILE A 26 5.54 5.91 -11.76
C ILE A 26 4.12 5.38 -11.90
N HIS A 27 3.99 4.07 -11.70
CA HIS A 27 2.72 3.36 -11.75
C HIS A 27 2.32 2.93 -10.35
N VAL A 28 1.11 3.31 -9.93
CA VAL A 28 0.63 3.15 -8.57
C VAL A 28 -0.67 2.35 -8.54
N SER A 29 -0.94 1.71 -7.42
CA SER A 29 -2.20 1.03 -7.14
C SER A 29 -3.38 1.99 -7.29
N PRO A 30 -4.56 1.55 -7.74
CA PRO A 30 -5.73 2.41 -7.90
C PRO A 30 -6.30 2.93 -6.57
N LEU A 31 -5.90 2.33 -5.45
CA LEU A 31 -6.14 2.81 -4.09
C LEU A 31 -4.80 2.82 -3.35
N GLN A 32 -4.53 3.86 -2.57
CA GLN A 32 -3.28 4.04 -1.82
C GLN A 32 -3.52 3.86 -0.32
N LEU A 33 -2.50 3.36 0.39
CA LEU A 33 -2.56 3.19 1.83
C LEU A 33 -2.11 4.49 2.54
N GLY A 34 -3.06 5.20 3.14
CA GLY A 34 -2.74 6.31 4.04
C GLY A 34 -2.17 5.81 5.36
N ALA A 35 -0.98 6.27 5.73
CA ALA A 35 -0.23 5.82 6.89
C ALA A 35 -0.42 6.69 8.16
N GLY A 36 -1.40 7.60 8.16
CA GLY A 36 -1.59 8.55 9.27
C GLY A 36 -1.90 7.90 10.63
N SER A 37 -2.42 6.67 10.64
CA SER A 37 -2.67 5.90 11.85
C SER A 37 -1.62 4.81 12.13
N ILE A 38 -0.58 4.68 11.30
CA ILE A 38 0.48 3.69 11.49
C ILE A 38 1.39 4.14 12.63
N GLY A 39 1.65 3.24 13.59
CA GLY A 39 2.37 3.55 14.83
C GLY A 39 1.47 4.01 15.98
N ASP A 40 2.10 4.37 17.10
CA ASP A 40 1.43 4.64 18.37
C ASP A 40 1.41 6.13 18.76
N GLN A 41 2.05 7.00 17.96
CA GLN A 41 2.25 8.41 18.29
C GLN A 41 0.94 9.19 18.45
N TRP A 42 -0.11 8.81 17.71
CA TRP A 42 -1.40 9.50 17.70
C TRP A 42 -2.43 8.93 18.70
N GLN A 43 -2.05 7.91 19.48
CA GLN A 43 -2.93 7.30 20.49
C GLN A 43 -3.49 8.34 21.47
N LYS A 44 -2.63 9.27 21.93
CA LYS A 44 -3.01 10.32 22.88
C LYS A 44 -4.05 11.30 22.33
N LEU A 45 -4.20 11.36 21.00
CA LEU A 45 -5.15 12.21 20.28
C LEU A 45 -6.40 11.45 19.85
N GLY A 46 -6.59 10.21 20.32
CA GLY A 46 -7.82 9.44 20.09
C GLY A 46 -7.87 8.67 18.77
N MET A 47 -6.78 8.63 18.00
CA MET A 47 -6.69 7.89 16.73
C MET A 47 -6.51 6.36 16.90
N GLY A 48 -6.64 5.85 18.12
CA GLY A 48 -6.32 4.46 18.47
C GLY A 48 -4.82 4.21 18.60
N ALA A 49 -4.46 3.06 19.15
CA ALA A 49 -3.07 2.58 19.18
C ALA A 49 -2.88 1.57 18.04
N MET A 50 -1.90 1.81 17.17
CA MET A 50 -1.46 0.82 16.20
C MET A 50 -0.04 0.40 16.59
N ASN A 51 0.06 -0.65 17.41
CA ASN A 51 1.37 -1.17 17.83
C ASN A 51 2.16 -1.64 16.60
N LYS A 52 3.44 -1.96 16.83
CA LYS A 52 4.33 -2.37 15.75
C LYS A 52 3.79 -3.59 15.02
N GLU A 53 3.36 -4.62 15.74
CA GLU A 53 2.86 -5.87 15.19
C GLU A 53 1.63 -5.66 14.28
N ASP A 54 0.66 -4.87 14.73
CA ASP A 54 -0.54 -4.54 13.97
C ASP A 54 -0.22 -3.65 12.76
N SER A 55 0.75 -2.74 12.91
CA SER A 55 1.28 -1.92 11.81
C SER A 55 1.85 -2.79 10.70
N PHE A 56 2.72 -3.75 11.05
CA PHE A 56 3.25 -4.71 10.08
C PHE A 56 2.15 -5.55 9.45
N LYS A 57 1.20 -6.04 10.24
CA LYS A 57 0.08 -6.83 9.72
C LYS A 57 -0.74 -6.07 8.67
N LEU A 58 -0.99 -4.77 8.85
CA LEU A 58 -1.67 -3.96 7.84
C LEU A 58 -0.82 -3.75 6.59
N LEU A 59 0.47 -3.43 6.77
CA LEU A 59 1.41 -3.20 5.67
C LEU A 59 1.58 -4.47 4.81
N ASP A 60 1.77 -5.62 5.46
CA ASP A 60 1.89 -6.93 4.81
C ASP A 60 0.61 -7.28 4.06
N ALA A 61 -0.56 -7.10 4.68
CA ALA A 61 -1.83 -7.35 4.01
C ALA A 61 -2.05 -6.47 2.78
N TYR A 62 -1.64 -5.20 2.82
CA TYR A 62 -1.71 -4.31 1.66
C TYR A 62 -0.75 -4.72 0.55
N TYR A 63 0.49 -5.09 0.90
CA TYR A 63 1.50 -5.58 -0.03
C TYR A 63 1.07 -6.90 -0.70
N ASP A 64 0.64 -7.88 0.09
CA ASP A 64 0.19 -9.19 -0.38
C ASP A 64 -1.05 -9.08 -1.28
N ALA A 65 -1.91 -8.09 -1.04
CA ALA A 65 -3.03 -7.78 -1.92
C ALA A 65 -2.60 -7.12 -3.25
N GLY A 66 -1.32 -6.78 -3.42
CA GLY A 66 -0.74 -6.17 -4.61
C GLY A 66 -0.57 -4.65 -4.53
N GLY A 67 -0.80 -4.05 -3.36
CA GLY A 67 -0.59 -2.64 -3.10
C GLY A 67 0.87 -2.22 -3.20
N ASN A 68 1.13 -1.01 -3.73
CA ASN A 68 2.50 -0.55 -4.00
C ASN A 68 2.77 0.93 -3.64
N PHE A 69 1.82 1.61 -3.01
CA PHE A 69 1.96 3.03 -2.66
C PHE A 69 1.47 3.30 -1.25
N ILE A 70 2.32 3.93 -0.44
CA ILE A 70 2.06 4.32 0.94
C ILE A 70 2.15 5.85 1.00
N ASP A 71 1.08 6.49 1.45
CA ASP A 71 1.00 7.93 1.66
C ASP A 71 1.32 8.26 3.13
N THR A 72 2.34 9.07 3.36
CA THR A 72 2.83 9.40 4.71
C THR A 72 3.38 10.82 4.75
N ALA A 73 3.59 11.34 5.95
CA ALA A 73 4.16 12.65 6.21
C ALA A 73 5.06 12.60 7.44
N ASN A 74 5.99 13.56 7.57
CA ASN A 74 6.66 13.76 8.83
C ASN A 74 5.67 14.21 9.91
N ALA A 75 5.98 13.88 11.16
CA ALA A 75 5.36 14.51 12.32
C ALA A 75 5.87 15.95 12.51
#